data_AF-A0ABD7TT20-F1
#
_entry.id   AF-A0ABD7TT20-F1
#
_cell.length_a   1.000
_cell.length_b   1.000
_cell.length_c   1.000
_cell.angle_alpha   90.00
_cell.angle_beta   90.00
_cell.angle_gamma   90.00
#
_symmetry.space_group_name_H-M   'P 1'
#
loop_
_entity.id
_entity.type
_entity.pdbx_description
1 polymer ?
#
loop_
_entity_poly.entity_id
_entity_poly.type
_entity_poly.pdbx_seq_one_letter_code
_entity_poly.pdbx_strand_id
1 'polypeptide(L)'
;MIVYYSYSGQPYLVMDYDDLKKLPSQVTQIKPPEGIYAPYHFDENEGVWIGSTKQEFEKNLPKDATVNNDLLISQLTVKVALQENQITQLKGLVSQLTLEIAQLKGGASG
;
A
#
# COMPACT_ATOMS: atom_id res chain seq x y z
N MET A 1 -5.14 -26.73 30.81
CA MET A 1 -4.91 -25.44 30.15
C MET A 1 -3.62 -25.53 29.34
N ILE A 2 -3.72 -25.45 28.02
CA ILE A 2 -2.58 -25.50 27.09
C ILE A 2 -2.70 -24.30 26.15
N VAL A 3 -1.57 -23.71 25.77
CA VAL A 3 -1.53 -22.60 24.80
C VAL A 3 -0.99 -23.11 23.47
N TYR A 4 -1.69 -22.79 22.41
CA TYR A 4 -1.26 -23.00 21.03
C TYR A 4 -0.99 -21.65 20.38
N TYR A 5 -0.05 -21.61 19.46
CA TYR A 5 0.26 -20.45 18.63
C TYR A 5 -0.07 -20.79 17.19
N SER A 6 -0.82 -19.95 16.48
CA SER A 6 -0.89 -20.06 15.02
C SER A 6 0.52 -19.91 14.45
N TYR A 7 0.77 -20.37 13.22
CA TYR A 7 2.06 -20.14 12.57
C TYR A 7 2.38 -18.64 12.33
N SER A 8 1.44 -17.73 12.56
CA SER A 8 1.66 -16.27 12.58
C SER A 8 1.94 -15.69 13.98
N GLY A 9 1.95 -16.52 15.03
CA GLY A 9 2.24 -16.10 16.40
C GLY A 9 1.03 -15.73 17.26
N GLN A 10 -0.19 -15.85 16.75
CA GLN A 10 -1.39 -15.55 17.53
C GLN A 10 -1.61 -16.65 18.58
N PRO A 11 -1.70 -16.31 19.88
CA PRO A 11 -1.93 -17.29 20.92
C PRO A 11 -3.41 -17.67 21.03
N TYR A 12 -3.67 -18.94 21.30
CA TYR A 12 -4.97 -19.54 21.56
C TYR A 12 -4.91 -20.33 22.86
N LEU A 13 -5.79 -19.99 23.78
CA LEU A 13 -5.94 -20.70 25.05
C LEU A 13 -6.91 -21.87 24.87
N VAL A 14 -6.48 -23.07 25.22
CA VAL A 14 -7.31 -24.28 25.19
C VAL A 14 -7.53 -24.77 26.62
N MET A 15 -8.79 -24.74 27.06
CA MET A 15 -9.19 -25.23 28.38
C MET A 15 -9.91 -26.58 28.29
N ASP A 16 -10.68 -26.81 27.24
CA ASP A 16 -11.47 -28.02 27.02
C ASP A 16 -11.38 -28.55 25.58
N TYR A 17 -12.13 -29.61 25.29
CA TYR A 17 -12.16 -30.23 23.96
C TYR A 17 -12.87 -29.38 22.90
N ASP A 18 -13.79 -28.51 23.28
CA ASP A 18 -14.49 -27.65 22.33
C ASP A 18 -13.60 -26.49 21.87
N ASP A 19 -12.66 -26.05 22.70
CA ASP A 19 -11.63 -25.08 22.32
C ASP A 19 -10.66 -25.64 21.27
N LEU A 20 -10.36 -26.95 21.30
CA LEU A 20 -9.52 -27.59 20.28
C LEU A 20 -10.12 -27.46 18.88
N LYS A 21 -11.45 -27.45 18.76
CA LYS A 21 -12.15 -27.32 17.47
C LYS A 21 -12.08 -25.89 16.90
N LYS A 22 -11.72 -24.90 17.72
CA LYS A 22 -11.62 -23.49 17.33
C LYS A 22 -10.21 -23.11 16.88
N LEU A 23 -9.24 -24.02 17.00
CA LEU A 23 -7.87 -23.77 16.59
C LEU A 23 -7.77 -23.67 15.05
N PRO A 24 -6.90 -22.79 14.54
CA PRO A 24 -6.51 -22.80 13.13
C PRO A 24 -5.94 -24.16 12.70
N SER A 25 -5.93 -24.43 11.40
CA SER A 25 -5.34 -25.65 10.83
C SER A 25 -3.84 -25.78 11.09
N GLN A 26 -3.13 -24.65 11.21
CA GLN A 26 -1.70 -24.59 11.43
C GLN A 26 -1.40 -23.91 12.77
N VAL A 27 -1.07 -24.75 13.75
CA VAL A 27 -0.73 -24.33 15.11
C VAL A 27 0.46 -25.12 15.64
N THR A 28 1.23 -24.50 16.53
CA THR A 28 2.33 -25.11 17.26
C THR A 28 2.18 -24.81 18.75
N GLN A 29 2.71 -25.68 19.61
CA GLN A 29 2.84 -25.38 21.04
C GLN A 29 4.15 -24.62 21.35
N ILE A 30 5.03 -24.47 20.35
CA ILE A 30 6.30 -23.77 20.50
C ILE A 30 6.03 -22.27 20.49
N LYS A 31 6.28 -21.61 21.62
CA LYS A 31 6.15 -20.15 21.77
C LYS A 31 7.15 -19.42 20.85
N PRO A 32 6.75 -18.31 20.19
CA PRO A 32 7.69 -17.40 19.54
C PRO A 32 8.82 -16.99 20.50
N PRO A 33 10.10 -17.12 20.10
CA PRO A 33 11.21 -16.69 20.93
C PRO A 33 11.13 -15.19 21.20
N GLU A 34 11.68 -14.76 22.33
CA GLU A 34 11.77 -13.34 22.63
C GLU A 34 12.82 -12.67 21.72
N GLY A 35 12.52 -11.46 21.25
CA GLY A 35 13.46 -10.67 20.44
C GLY A 35 13.34 -10.83 18.93
N ILE A 36 12.46 -11.70 18.42
CA ILE A 36 12.03 -11.64 17.01
C ILE A 36 11.00 -10.54 16.83
N TYR A 37 11.16 -9.75 15.77
CA TYR A 37 10.30 -8.63 15.42
C TYR A 37 9.37 -9.02 14.27
N ALA A 38 8.13 -8.54 14.34
CA ALA A 38 7.16 -8.76 13.28
C ALA A 38 7.59 -8.04 11.97
N PRO A 39 7.30 -8.61 10.78
CA PRO A 39 6.61 -9.89 10.56
C PRO A 39 7.49 -11.12 10.83
N TYR A 40 6.90 -12.18 11.39
CA TYR A 40 7.55 -13.49 11.63
C TYR A 40 6.55 -14.64 11.42
N HIS A 41 7.05 -15.86 11.23
CA HIS A 41 6.22 -17.07 11.07
C HIS A 41 6.93 -18.32 11.63
N PHE A 42 6.17 -19.40 11.87
CA PHE A 42 6.71 -20.70 12.25
C PHE A 42 7.00 -21.56 11.01
N ASP A 43 8.22 -22.08 10.92
CA ASP A 43 8.62 -23.07 9.91
C ASP A 43 8.43 -24.47 10.50
N GLU A 44 7.51 -25.24 9.93
CA GLU A 44 7.20 -26.60 10.40
C GLU A 44 8.24 -27.65 10.04
N ASN A 45 9.04 -27.42 9.00
CA ASN A 45 10.09 -28.34 8.59
C ASN A 45 11.29 -28.25 9.54
N GLU A 46 11.64 -27.03 9.93
CA GLU A 46 12.74 -26.77 10.86
C GLU A 46 12.29 -26.77 12.33
N GLY A 47 10.99 -26.62 12.59
CA GLY A 47 10.42 -26.56 13.94
C GLY A 47 10.78 -25.28 14.70
N VAL A 48 11.07 -24.19 13.98
CA VAL A 48 11.57 -22.92 14.55
C VAL A 48 10.79 -21.72 14.03
N TRP A 49 10.85 -20.62 14.77
CA TRP A 49 10.28 -19.34 14.36
C TRP A 49 11.29 -18.55 13.52
N ILE A 50 10.85 -18.10 12.35
CA ILE A 50 11.61 -17.29 11.41
C ILE A 50 11.11 -15.85 11.48
N GLY A 51 12.00 -14.92 11.81
CA GLY A 51 11.73 -13.49 11.92
C GLY A 51 13.02 -12.67 11.91
N SER A 52 12.90 -11.34 11.89
CA SER A 52 14.06 -10.45 12.01
C SER A 52 14.36 -10.14 13.46
N THR A 53 15.63 -9.97 13.81
CA THR A 53 16.00 -9.30 15.06
C THR A 53 15.61 -7.82 15.00
N LYS A 54 15.52 -7.14 16.16
CA LYS A 54 15.33 -5.68 16.23
C LYS A 54 16.36 -4.93 15.37
N GLN A 55 17.64 -5.31 15.44
CA GLN A 55 18.71 -4.65 14.70
C GLN A 55 18.56 -4.82 13.18
N GLU A 56 18.19 -6.01 12.71
CA GLU A 56 17.94 -6.27 11.29
C GLU A 56 16.70 -5.52 10.81
N PHE A 57 15.63 -5.52 11.60
CA PHE A 57 14.42 -4.76 11.31
C PHE A 57 14.74 -3.26 11.16
N GLU A 58 15.44 -2.68 12.14
CA GLU A 58 15.83 -1.26 12.12
C GLU A 58 16.77 -0.92 10.96
N LYS A 59 17.71 -1.81 10.61
CA LYS A 59 18.60 -1.63 9.47
C LYS A 59 17.86 -1.64 8.13
N ASN A 60 16.79 -2.42 8.05
CA ASN A 60 15.97 -2.59 6.85
C ASN A 60 14.80 -1.59 6.78
N LEU A 61 14.60 -0.75 7.80
CA LEU A 61 13.67 0.38 7.68
C LEU A 61 14.10 1.20 6.47
N PRO A 62 13.14 1.62 5.62
CA PRO A 62 13.42 2.62 4.61
C PRO A 62 14.10 3.78 5.32
N LYS A 63 15.37 4.05 4.99
CA LYS A 63 16.02 5.27 5.44
C LYS A 63 15.12 6.38 4.93
N ASP A 64 14.68 7.27 5.80
CA ASP A 64 13.93 8.46 5.40
C ASP A 64 14.68 9.08 4.22
N ALA A 65 14.18 8.85 3.02
CA ALA A 65 14.58 9.66 1.89
C ALA A 65 14.09 11.02 2.33
N THR A 66 15.02 11.94 2.59
CA THR A 66 14.69 13.34 2.85
C THR A 66 14.03 13.82 1.57
N VAL A 67 12.72 13.64 1.48
CA VAL A 67 11.91 14.17 0.39
C VAL A 67 12.04 15.66 0.55
N ASN A 68 12.73 16.28 -0.40
CA ASN A 68 12.83 17.72 -0.45
C ASN A 68 11.44 18.23 -0.85
N ASN A 69 10.60 18.48 0.16
CA ASN A 69 9.22 18.88 -0.02
C ASN A 69 9.12 20.18 -0.82
N ASP A 70 10.07 21.11 -0.65
CA ASP A 70 10.10 22.36 -1.42
C ASP A 70 10.34 22.10 -2.92
N LEU A 71 11.26 21.20 -3.25
CA LEU A 71 11.50 20.78 -4.63
C LEU A 71 10.28 20.07 -5.22
N LEU A 72 9.64 19.17 -4.46
CA LEU A 72 8.45 18.46 -4.90
C LEU A 72 7.28 19.42 -5.13
N ILE A 73 7.04 20.33 -4.19
CA ILE A 73 6.00 21.36 -4.30
C ILE A 73 6.26 22.22 -5.53
N SER A 74 7.50 22.71 -5.73
CA SER A 74 7.86 23.52 -6.89
C SER A 74 7.60 22.78 -8.21
N GLN A 75 8.00 21.51 -8.31
CA GLN A 75 7.75 20.68 -9.50
C GLN A 75 6.25 20.47 -9.76
N LEU A 76 5.47 20.24 -8.70
CA LEU A 76 4.02 20.08 -8.81
C LEU A 76 3.35 21.38 -9.23
N THR A 77 3.75 22.53 -8.67
CA THR A 77 3.22 23.85 -9.04
C THR A 77 3.48 24.15 -10.51
N VAL A 78 4.70 23.89 -11.02
CA VAL A 78 5.01 24.06 -12.45
C VAL A 78 4.14 23.15 -13.31
N LYS A 79 3.99 21.88 -12.91
CA LYS A 79 3.15 20.92 -13.65
C LYS A 79 1.69 21.38 -13.72
N VAL A 80 1.12 21.88 -12.63
CA VAL A 80 -0.25 22.41 -12.59
C VAL A 80 -0.38 23.62 -13.52
N ALA A 81 0.55 24.58 -13.46
CA ALA A 81 0.51 25.76 -14.32
C ALA A 81 0.59 25.40 -15.82
N LEU A 82 1.43 24.42 -16.19
CA LEU A 82 1.51 23.92 -17.56
C LEU A 82 0.19 23.24 -18.00
N GLN A 83 -0.43 22.45 -17.12
CA GLN A 83 -1.71 21.81 -17.41
C GLN A 83 -2.84 22.84 -17.58
N GLU A 84 -2.89 23.88 -16.76
CA GLU A 84 -3.87 24.96 -16.88
C GLU A 84 -3.72 25.72 -18.21
N ASN A 85 -2.47 25.96 -18.64
CA ASN A 85 -2.20 26.57 -19.94
C ASN A 85 -2.70 25.69 -21.10
N GLN A 86 -2.41 24.40 -21.08
CA GLN A 86 -2.89 23.44 -22.09
C GLN A 86 -4.42 23.36 -22.13
N ILE A 87 -5.07 23.33 -20.98
CA ILE A 87 -6.55 23.35 -20.89
C ILE A 87 -7.11 24.63 -21.51
N THR A 88 -6.47 25.77 -21.28
CA THR A 88 -6.89 27.06 -21.82
C THR A 88 -6.77 27.09 -23.35
N GLN A 89 -5.65 26.59 -23.88
CA GLN A 89 -5.44 26.46 -25.33
C GLN A 89 -6.48 25.53 -25.97
N LEU A 90 -6.73 24.37 -25.37
CA LEU A 90 -7.74 23.42 -25.86
C LEU A 90 -9.14 24.05 -25.88
N LYS A 91 -9.52 24.79 -24.84
CA LYS A 91 -10.81 25.51 -24.81
C LYS A 91 -10.89 26.53 -25.97
N GLY A 92 -9.82 27.27 -26.22
CA GLY A 92 -9.75 28.22 -27.33
C GLY A 92 -9.95 27.54 -28.70
N LEU A 93 -9.25 26.42 -28.94
CA LEU A 93 -9.39 25.65 -30.17
C LEU A 93 -10.80 25.08 -30.35
N VAL A 94 -11.42 24.57 -29.29
CA VAL A 94 -12.80 24.08 -29.33
C VAL A 94 -13.78 25.20 -29.67
N SER A 95 -13.63 26.39 -29.07
CA SER A 95 -14.46 27.55 -29.41
C SER A 95 -14.30 27.97 -30.87
N GLN A 96 -13.06 27.99 -31.38
CA GLN A 96 -12.77 28.33 -32.77
C GLN A 96 -13.42 27.34 -33.75
N LEU A 97 -13.23 26.04 -33.52
CA LEU A 97 -13.85 24.98 -34.34
C LEU A 97 -15.38 25.05 -34.29
N THR A 98 -15.95 25.39 -33.13
CA THR A 98 -17.41 25.54 -32.98
C THR A 98 -17.94 26.68 -33.85
N LEU A 99 -17.23 27.81 -33.91
CA LEU A 99 -17.58 28.94 -34.77
C LEU A 99 -17.47 28.59 -36.25
N GLU A 100 -16.39 27.91 -36.65
CA GLU A 100 -16.21 27.47 -38.04
C GLU A 100 -17.32 26.52 -38.50
N ILE A 101 -17.70 25.55 -37.65
CA ILE A 101 -18.82 24.65 -37.93
C ILE A 101 -20.14 25.42 -38.08
N ALA A 102 -20.39 26.41 -37.22
CA ALA A 102 -21.61 27.23 -37.30
C ALA A 102 -21.66 28.04 -38.60
N GLN A 103 -20.53 28.62 -39.01
CA GLN A 103 -20.40 29.36 -40.27
C GLN A 103 -20.63 28.47 -41.49
N LEU A 104 -20.02 27.27 -41.52
CA LEU A 104 -20.21 26.31 -42.61
C LEU A 104 -21.66 25.83 -42.72
N LYS A 105 -22.32 25.55 -41.58
CA LYS A 105 -23.74 25.13 -41.57
C LYS A 105 -24.70 26.27 -41.95
N GLY A 106 -24.42 27.49 -41.49
CA GLY A 106 -25.22 28.67 -41.83
C GLY A 106 -25.04 29.10 -43.30
N GLY A 107 -23.84 28.97 -43.87
CA GLY A 107 -23.55 29.29 -45.26
C GLY A 107 -24.09 28.27 -46.28
N ALA A 108 -24.34 27.03 -45.87
CA ALA A 108 -24.93 25.99 -46.72
C ALA A 108 -26.46 26.10 -46.89
N SER A 109 -27.09 27.12 -46.30
CA SER A 109 -28.55 27.33 -46.31
C SER A 109 -29.00 28.56 -47.13
N GLY A 110 -28.10 29.14 -47.93
CA GLY A 110 -28.37 30.31 -48.79
C GLY A 110 -28.36 29.98 -50.27
#